data_AF-A0A841ZKD0-F1
#
_entry.id   AF-A0A841ZKD0-F1
#
_cell.length_a   1.000
_cell.length_b   1.000
_cell.length_c   1.000
_cell.angle_alpha   90.00
_cell.angle_beta   90.00
_cell.angle_gamma   90.00
#
_symmetry.space_group_name_H-M   'P 1'
#
loop_
_entity.id
_entity.type
_entity.pdbx_description
1 polymer ?
#
loop_
_entity_poly.entity_id
_entity_poly.type
_entity_poly.pdbx_seq_one_letter_code
_entity_poly.pdbx_strand_id
1 'polypeptide(L)'
;MSRSYNDIDRINIAKQEYKNWSEGEEITIDSEDGKSRKSIGIVSQVIDNKITGEQAYIITNTKKTVSPNASLTKREKVTEVTVLYRGSTGIDQWKKEPLDVWKDWLENDIPSATQIFTHTGGRVVTPQLKSAAKTLKNSLNNYPNAKHYVYAHSLGSMTAQYALSDINEKEASRIGGAYLYEGPNAYSLLTPEQKKMAEALRGKIYNYVDFKDPVTIGYGAYKENVGQLIAIDSKDMNDIGKQHMWGGYQYDKEGNVLTDAKGYAALAKNNTREKLDGLEDLKKIFAKSGGNLSDSEKIFLDAAEALALTQGVKMTIQYDMNELQKTYKKAIDNADDLWRDTLKDARTIGTSLSESERLDALASGGATEASIRTKPKAKYQKKLTKLTAIQKEYDELINNIKHAIAEQLQNDQELAQQIGSA
;
A
#
# COMPACT_ATOMS: atom_id res chain seq x y z
N MET A 1 0.51 17.18 13.23
CA MET A 1 0.30 16.71 11.84
C MET A 1 -0.12 15.26 11.89
N SER A 2 -0.92 14.78 10.93
CA SER A 2 -1.05 13.32 10.76
C SER A 2 0.32 12.75 10.42
N ARG A 3 0.68 11.62 11.02
CA ARG A 3 1.97 11.00 10.76
C ARG A 3 1.99 10.51 9.31
N SER A 4 3.00 10.93 8.54
CA SER A 4 3.18 10.42 7.18
C SER A 4 3.86 9.06 7.24
N TYR A 5 3.16 8.03 6.74
CA TYR A 5 3.63 6.66 6.65
C TYR A 5 3.73 6.24 5.18
N ASN A 6 4.86 5.65 4.78
CA ASN A 6 4.96 4.93 3.50
C ASN A 6 4.39 3.52 3.62
N ASP A 7 4.41 2.73 2.54
CA ASP A 7 3.79 1.40 2.56
C ASP A 7 4.50 0.43 3.50
N ILE A 8 5.84 0.50 3.60
CA ILE A 8 6.61 -0.28 4.59
C ILE A 8 6.16 0.03 6.01
N ASP A 9 6.04 1.32 6.37
CA ASP A 9 5.56 1.74 7.69
C ASP A 9 4.16 1.16 7.94
N ARG A 10 3.23 1.27 6.98
CA ARG A 10 1.85 0.79 7.10
C ARG A 10 1.75 -0.72 7.27
N ILE A 11 2.60 -1.48 6.57
CA ILE A 11 2.73 -2.92 6.77
C ILE A 11 3.27 -3.22 8.16
N ASN A 12 4.25 -2.45 8.65
CA ASN A 12 4.76 -2.61 10.01
C ASN A 12 3.72 -2.26 11.08
N ILE A 13 2.78 -1.35 10.80
CA ILE A 13 1.59 -1.11 11.63
C ILE A 13 0.67 -2.34 11.60
N ALA A 14 0.33 -2.85 10.42
CA ALA A 14 -0.56 -4.01 10.28
C ALA A 14 0.01 -5.25 11.00
N LYS A 15 1.31 -5.51 10.91
CA LYS A 15 1.99 -6.61 11.63
C LYS A 15 1.81 -6.57 13.15
N GLN A 16 1.49 -5.40 13.72
CA GLN A 16 1.23 -5.29 15.17
C GLN A 16 -0.05 -6.01 15.59
N GLU A 17 -0.97 -6.33 14.67
CA GLU A 17 -2.19 -7.08 14.97
C GLU A 17 -1.91 -8.50 15.52
N TYR A 18 -0.76 -9.07 15.18
CA TYR A 18 -0.33 -10.41 15.61
C TYR A 18 0.51 -10.41 16.90
N LYS A 19 0.77 -9.24 17.48
CA LYS A 19 1.42 -9.12 18.79
C LYS A 19 0.37 -9.21 19.90
N ASN A 20 0.82 -9.56 21.11
CA ASN A 20 -0.01 -9.57 22.30
C ASN A 20 0.17 -8.23 23.01
N TRP A 21 -0.78 -7.33 22.83
CA TRP A 21 -0.77 -6.01 23.46
C TRP A 21 -1.72 -5.95 24.65
N SER A 22 -1.34 -5.16 25.65
CA SER A 22 -2.18 -4.82 26.80
C SER A 22 -2.65 -3.37 26.75
N GLU A 23 -3.78 -3.07 27.40
CA GLU A 23 -4.23 -1.68 27.53
C GLU A 23 -3.16 -0.82 28.23
N GLY A 24 -2.90 0.35 27.64
CA GLY A 24 -1.90 1.30 28.11
C GLY A 24 -0.47 1.09 27.61
N GLU A 25 -0.21 0.05 26.82
CA GLU A 25 1.08 -0.13 26.17
C GLU A 25 1.25 0.84 24.99
N GLU A 26 2.48 1.35 24.81
CA GLU A 26 2.85 2.13 23.63
C GLU A 26 3.28 1.21 22.50
N ILE A 27 2.66 1.40 21.33
CA ILE A 27 3.05 0.71 20.11
C ILE A 27 3.98 1.61 19.30
N THR A 28 5.13 1.07 18.93
CA THR A 28 6.11 1.71 18.04
C THR A 28 6.45 0.79 16.87
N ILE A 29 6.81 1.38 15.74
CA ILE A 29 7.35 0.67 14.57
C ILE A 29 8.74 1.21 14.26
N ASP A 30 9.59 0.33 13.74
CA ASP A 30 10.88 0.75 13.20
C ASP A 30 10.65 1.51 11.89
N SER A 31 11.35 2.64 11.71
CA SER A 31 11.34 3.39 10.46
C SER A 31 12.07 2.63 9.35
N GLU A 32 11.79 3.02 8.10
CA GLU A 32 12.44 2.48 6.90
C GLU A 32 13.97 2.44 6.96
N ASP A 33 14.61 3.44 7.58
CA ASP A 33 16.07 3.51 7.72
C ASP A 33 16.63 2.60 8.84
N GLY A 34 15.76 1.94 9.61
CA GLY A 34 16.10 1.09 10.75
C GLY A 34 16.76 1.83 11.92
N LYS A 35 16.82 3.16 11.88
CA LYS A 35 17.58 3.99 12.84
C LYS A 35 16.68 4.72 13.83
N SER A 36 15.39 4.81 13.58
CA SER A 36 14.43 5.48 14.46
C SER A 36 13.18 4.64 14.69
N ARG A 37 12.45 4.96 15.76
CA ARG A 37 11.14 4.36 16.03
C ARG A 37 10.07 5.43 15.91
N LYS A 38 9.01 5.11 15.18
CA LYS A 38 7.79 5.93 15.08
C LYS A 38 6.77 5.37 16.05
N SER A 39 6.36 6.18 17.02
CA SER A 39 5.20 5.86 17.87
C SER A 39 3.94 5.82 17.00
N ILE A 40 3.08 4.82 17.18
CA ILE A 40 1.72 4.75 16.63
C ILE A 40 0.74 5.33 17.66
N GLY A 41 0.96 5.05 18.94
CA GLY A 41 0.15 5.57 20.04
C GLY A 41 0.03 4.56 21.17
N ILE A 42 -0.94 4.80 22.05
CA ILE A 42 -1.20 3.99 23.24
C ILE A 42 -2.46 3.15 23.05
N VAL A 43 -2.38 1.86 23.37
CA VAL A 43 -3.51 0.92 23.33
C VAL A 43 -4.59 1.36 24.30
N SER A 44 -5.76 1.68 23.77
CA SER A 44 -6.93 2.11 24.52
C SER A 44 -7.86 0.96 24.89
N GLN A 45 -8.03 0.00 23.99
CA GLN A 45 -8.89 -1.17 24.18
C GLN A 45 -8.26 -2.40 23.54
N VAL A 46 -8.39 -3.53 24.21
CA VAL A 46 -8.10 -4.87 23.69
C VAL A 46 -9.43 -5.63 23.53
N ILE A 47 -9.76 -6.02 22.30
CA ILE A 47 -10.96 -6.77 21.98
C ILE A 47 -10.56 -8.22 21.72
N ASP A 48 -11.14 -9.16 22.47
CA ASP A 48 -10.95 -10.61 22.30
C ASP A 48 -12.28 -11.33 22.58
N ASN A 49 -13.19 -11.33 21.61
CA ASN A 49 -14.52 -11.88 21.75
C ASN A 49 -14.53 -13.36 21.38
N LYS A 50 -14.47 -14.24 22.38
CA LYS A 50 -14.46 -15.71 22.19
C LYS A 50 -15.72 -16.28 21.53
N ILE A 51 -16.85 -15.58 21.58
CA ILE A 51 -18.11 -16.03 20.97
C ILE A 51 -18.10 -15.76 19.47
N THR A 52 -17.62 -14.59 19.05
CA THR A 52 -17.62 -14.19 17.63
C THR A 52 -16.29 -14.49 16.93
N GLY A 53 -15.22 -14.75 17.68
CA GLY A 53 -13.86 -14.90 17.16
C GLY A 53 -13.17 -13.56 16.83
N GLU A 54 -13.79 -12.42 17.15
CA GLU A 54 -13.20 -11.11 16.86
C GLU A 54 -12.00 -10.84 17.79
N GLN A 55 -10.89 -10.43 17.19
CA GLN A 55 -9.74 -9.88 17.90
C GLN A 55 -9.31 -8.56 17.27
N ALA A 56 -9.22 -7.52 18.08
CA ALA A 56 -8.87 -6.19 17.60
C ALA A 56 -8.20 -5.32 18.67
N TYR A 57 -7.46 -4.30 18.23
CA TYR A 57 -6.90 -3.28 19.08
C TYR A 57 -7.37 -1.89 18.65
N ILE A 58 -7.69 -1.04 19.62
CA ILE A 58 -7.95 0.39 19.39
C ILE A 58 -6.81 1.19 20.01
N ILE A 59 -6.10 1.96 19.20
CA ILE A 59 -4.93 2.73 19.60
C ILE A 59 -5.25 4.22 19.45
N THR A 60 -4.90 5.03 20.44
CA THR A 60 -5.09 6.49 20.40
C THR A 60 -3.75 7.20 20.28
N ASN A 61 -3.67 8.28 19.50
CA ASN A 61 -2.43 9.02 19.23
C ASN A 61 -1.92 9.91 20.40
N THR A 62 -2.38 9.65 21.61
CA THR A 62 -2.12 10.50 22.78
C THR A 62 -0.93 10.00 23.60
N LYS A 63 -0.33 10.86 24.44
CA LYS A 63 0.82 10.49 25.31
C LYS A 63 0.45 9.61 26.51
N LYS A 64 -0.85 9.45 26.79
CA LYS A 64 -1.39 8.69 27.92
C LYS A 64 -2.66 8.00 27.47
N THR A 65 -2.90 6.79 27.94
CA THR A 65 -4.12 6.03 27.62
C THR A 65 -5.39 6.86 27.80
N VAL A 66 -6.21 6.92 26.76
CA VAL A 66 -7.57 7.43 26.84
C VAL A 66 -8.52 6.25 26.73
N SER A 67 -9.16 5.89 27.84
CA SER A 67 -10.18 4.83 27.88
C SER A 67 -11.48 5.30 27.22
N PRO A 68 -12.27 4.39 26.61
CA PRO A 68 -13.61 4.71 26.11
C PRO A 68 -14.56 5.24 27.20
N ASN A 69 -14.31 4.90 28.47
CA ASN A 69 -15.09 5.36 29.63
C ASN A 69 -14.58 6.69 30.22
N ALA A 70 -13.53 7.28 29.64
CA ALA A 70 -13.05 8.59 30.09
C ALA A 70 -14.10 9.69 29.81
N SER A 71 -14.01 10.79 30.57
CA SER A 71 -14.83 12.00 30.36
C SER A 71 -14.79 12.44 28.90
N LEU A 72 -15.91 12.94 28.36
CA LEU A 72 -16.00 13.40 26.97
C LEU A 72 -14.87 14.36 26.58
N THR A 73 -14.55 15.34 27.43
CA THR A 73 -13.47 16.32 27.23
C THR A 73 -12.08 15.69 27.08
N LYS A 74 -11.84 14.49 27.62
CA LYS A 74 -10.59 13.74 27.39
C LYS A 74 -10.64 13.01 26.05
N ARG A 75 -11.78 12.40 25.71
CA ARG A 75 -11.97 11.67 24.44
C ARG A 75 -11.94 12.59 23.23
N GLU A 76 -12.44 13.81 23.37
CA GLU A 76 -12.41 14.86 22.35
C GLU A 76 -11.01 15.37 22.01
N LYS A 77 -10.01 15.11 22.87
CA LYS A 77 -8.60 15.44 22.61
C LYS A 77 -7.90 14.39 21.76
N VAL A 78 -8.50 13.23 21.54
CA VAL A 78 -7.99 12.23 20.62
C VAL A 78 -8.26 12.74 19.20
N THR A 79 -7.21 12.91 18.41
CA THR A 79 -7.31 13.40 17.03
C THR A 79 -7.14 12.28 16.01
N GLU A 80 -6.52 11.17 16.40
CA GLU A 80 -6.31 10.00 15.55
C GLU A 80 -6.49 8.70 16.35
N VAL A 81 -7.19 7.76 15.72
CA VAL A 81 -7.38 6.39 16.20
C VAL A 81 -6.87 5.43 15.14
N THR A 82 -6.03 4.48 15.54
CA THR A 82 -5.66 3.32 14.72
C THR A 82 -6.46 2.10 15.19
N VAL A 83 -7.10 1.41 14.26
CA VAL A 83 -7.84 0.17 14.51
C VAL A 83 -7.09 -0.97 13.83
N LEU A 84 -6.68 -1.97 14.60
CA LEU A 84 -6.05 -3.20 14.09
C LEU A 84 -7.04 -4.35 14.20
N TYR A 85 -7.48 -4.93 13.09
CA TYR A 85 -8.27 -6.17 13.09
C TYR A 85 -7.36 -7.35 12.79
N ARG A 86 -7.28 -8.31 13.70
CA ARG A 86 -6.40 -9.47 13.54
C ARG A 86 -7.03 -10.52 12.64
N GLY A 87 -6.23 -11.08 11.73
CA GLY A 87 -6.59 -12.31 10.99
C GLY A 87 -6.65 -13.58 11.85
N SER A 88 -7.01 -14.70 11.23
CA SER A 88 -7.12 -16.00 11.92
C SER A 88 -5.78 -16.46 12.52
N THR A 89 -5.85 -17.11 13.68
CA THR A 89 -4.74 -17.87 14.29
C THR A 89 -4.65 -19.26 13.64
N GLY A 90 -3.45 -19.80 13.38
CA GLY A 90 -3.26 -21.13 12.79
C GLY A 90 -2.52 -21.17 11.45
N ILE A 91 -2.31 -20.00 10.82
CA ILE A 91 -1.57 -19.85 9.54
C ILE A 91 -0.08 -20.21 9.70
N ASP A 92 0.44 -20.14 10.92
CA ASP A 92 1.78 -20.61 11.30
C ASP A 92 2.01 -22.11 11.06
N GLN A 93 0.94 -22.89 10.88
CA GLN A 93 0.98 -24.32 10.55
C GLN A 93 1.11 -24.60 9.04
N TRP A 94 1.01 -23.58 8.17
CA TRP A 94 1.13 -23.72 6.70
C TRP A 94 2.47 -24.28 6.20
N LYS A 95 3.48 -24.39 7.07
CA LYS A 95 4.77 -25.02 6.74
C LYS A 95 4.69 -26.53 6.53
N LYS A 96 3.65 -27.21 7.03
CA LYS A 96 3.57 -28.68 7.05
C LYS A 96 2.66 -29.24 5.95
N GLU A 97 1.44 -28.73 5.83
CA GLU A 97 0.43 -29.20 4.84
C GLU A 97 -0.41 -28.02 4.30
N PRO A 98 0.16 -27.13 3.46
CA PRO A 98 -0.46 -25.85 3.11
C PRO A 98 -1.79 -25.98 2.34
N LEU A 99 -1.95 -27.01 1.52
CA LEU A 99 -3.20 -27.24 0.76
C LEU A 99 -4.34 -27.70 1.68
N ASP A 100 -4.04 -28.53 2.68
CA ASP A 100 -5.06 -29.06 3.59
C ASP A 100 -5.48 -27.99 4.61
N VAL A 101 -4.54 -27.18 5.11
CA VAL A 101 -4.88 -26.05 5.98
C VAL A 101 -5.65 -24.96 5.23
N TRP A 102 -5.34 -24.69 3.96
CA TRP A 102 -6.15 -23.75 3.16
C TRP A 102 -7.58 -24.27 2.93
N LYS A 103 -7.74 -25.57 2.65
CA LYS A 103 -9.07 -26.19 2.54
C LYS A 103 -9.83 -26.16 3.86
N ASP A 104 -9.19 -26.54 4.96
CA ASP A 104 -9.80 -26.54 6.29
C ASP A 104 -10.24 -25.12 6.70
N TRP A 105 -9.38 -24.13 6.48
CA TRP A 105 -9.71 -22.72 6.69
C TRP A 105 -10.91 -22.26 5.84
N LEU A 106 -10.97 -22.68 4.57
CA LEU A 106 -12.05 -22.31 3.65
C LEU A 106 -13.36 -22.99 4.01
N GLU A 107 -13.35 -24.31 4.25
CA GLU A 107 -14.52 -25.17 4.44
C GLU A 107 -15.10 -25.07 5.86
N ASN A 108 -14.24 -24.99 6.89
CA ASN A 108 -14.65 -25.13 8.30
C ASN A 108 -14.56 -23.83 9.10
N ASP A 109 -13.55 -22.98 8.88
CA ASP A 109 -13.33 -21.81 9.74
C ASP A 109 -14.15 -20.58 9.33
N ILE A 110 -14.43 -20.39 8.03
CA ILE A 110 -15.09 -19.18 7.54
C ILE A 110 -16.15 -19.50 6.46
N PRO A 111 -17.41 -19.74 6.86
CA PRO A 111 -18.51 -19.99 5.93
C PRO A 111 -18.66 -18.89 4.86
N SER A 112 -18.40 -17.62 5.21
CA SER A 112 -18.45 -16.50 4.25
C SER A 112 -17.36 -16.59 3.17
N ALA A 113 -16.18 -17.13 3.48
CA ALA A 113 -15.12 -17.34 2.50
C ALA A 113 -15.50 -18.45 1.52
N THR A 114 -16.07 -19.56 2.01
CA THR A 114 -16.68 -20.59 1.14
C THR A 114 -17.68 -19.97 0.16
N GLN A 115 -18.60 -19.12 0.63
CA GLN A 115 -19.60 -18.47 -0.25
C GLN A 115 -18.96 -17.58 -1.33
N ILE A 116 -17.92 -16.82 -0.96
CA ILE A 116 -17.16 -16.00 -1.92
C ILE A 116 -16.48 -16.89 -2.97
N PHE A 117 -15.95 -18.04 -2.55
CA PHE A 117 -15.25 -18.97 -3.43
C PHE A 117 -16.18 -19.76 -4.35
N THR A 118 -17.22 -20.39 -3.80
CA THR A 118 -18.14 -21.27 -4.55
C THR A 118 -19.15 -20.48 -5.38
N HIS A 119 -19.34 -19.19 -5.09
CA HIS A 119 -20.41 -18.37 -5.67
C HIS A 119 -21.82 -18.95 -5.39
N THR A 120 -21.96 -19.82 -4.37
CA THR A 120 -23.22 -20.46 -3.98
C THR A 120 -23.77 -19.88 -2.67
N GLY A 121 -25.09 -19.78 -2.58
CA GLY A 121 -25.80 -19.46 -1.32
C GLY A 121 -26.18 -17.99 -1.13
N GLY A 122 -27.23 -17.75 -0.33
CA GLY A 122 -27.63 -16.40 0.09
C GLY A 122 -26.62 -15.74 1.05
N ARG A 123 -26.75 -14.43 1.28
CA ARG A 123 -25.87 -13.60 2.13
C ARG A 123 -25.75 -14.14 3.56
N VAL A 124 -24.76 -14.97 3.88
CA VAL A 124 -24.45 -15.34 5.27
C VAL A 124 -23.27 -14.52 5.74
N VAL A 125 -23.56 -13.52 6.56
CA VAL A 125 -22.56 -12.70 7.25
C VAL A 125 -22.22 -13.37 8.59
N THR A 126 -20.95 -13.70 8.82
CA THR A 126 -20.52 -14.32 10.07
C THR A 126 -20.72 -13.39 11.29
N PRO A 127 -20.85 -13.96 12.51
CA PRO A 127 -20.87 -13.18 13.74
C PRO A 127 -19.63 -12.29 13.91
N GLN A 128 -18.45 -12.74 13.46
CA GLN A 128 -17.20 -11.98 13.51
C GLN A 128 -17.29 -10.67 12.72
N LEU A 129 -17.84 -10.71 11.48
CA LEU A 129 -18.01 -9.52 10.64
C LEU A 129 -18.93 -8.48 11.31
N LYS A 130 -20.04 -8.93 11.89
CA LYS A 130 -20.96 -8.06 12.63
C LYS A 130 -20.33 -7.49 13.91
N SER A 131 -19.53 -8.31 14.61
CA SER A 131 -18.79 -7.90 15.80
C SER A 131 -17.79 -6.79 15.46
N ALA A 132 -16.99 -6.98 14.39
CA ALA A 132 -16.05 -5.98 13.89
C ALA A 132 -16.74 -4.66 13.49
N ALA A 133 -17.88 -4.72 12.80
CA ALA A 133 -18.67 -3.54 12.47
C ALA A 133 -19.12 -2.77 13.72
N LYS A 134 -19.57 -3.49 14.76
CA LYS A 134 -19.92 -2.89 16.05
C LYS A 134 -18.71 -2.24 16.73
N THR A 135 -17.55 -2.88 16.70
CA THR A 135 -16.30 -2.34 17.25
C THR A 135 -15.89 -1.03 16.56
N LEU A 136 -15.95 -0.94 15.23
CA LEU A 136 -15.64 0.30 14.51
C LEU A 136 -16.60 1.43 14.88
N LYS A 137 -17.92 1.15 14.86
CA LYS A 137 -18.96 2.12 15.25
C LYS A 137 -18.77 2.61 16.69
N ASN A 138 -18.48 1.69 17.61
CA ASN A 138 -18.19 2.04 18.99
C ASN A 138 -16.95 2.94 19.09
N SER A 139 -15.86 2.62 18.39
CA SER A 139 -14.66 3.47 18.35
C SER A 139 -14.97 4.88 17.84
N LEU A 140 -15.71 4.97 16.73
CA LEU A 140 -16.15 6.24 16.14
C LEU A 140 -17.01 7.07 17.13
N ASN A 141 -17.82 6.43 17.96
CA ASN A 141 -18.61 7.11 19.00
C ASN A 141 -17.78 7.49 20.23
N ASN A 142 -16.83 6.62 20.60
CA ASN A 142 -15.94 6.85 21.73
C ASN A 142 -14.98 8.00 21.45
N TYR A 143 -14.54 8.21 20.21
CA TYR A 143 -13.58 9.26 19.84
C TYR A 143 -14.18 10.21 18.79
N PRO A 144 -15.07 11.14 19.21
CA PRO A 144 -15.90 11.90 18.29
C PRO A 144 -15.11 12.80 17.33
N ASN A 145 -13.95 13.31 17.75
CA ASN A 145 -13.11 14.23 16.97
C ASN A 145 -11.99 13.52 16.19
N ALA A 146 -11.85 12.21 16.34
CA ALA A 146 -10.70 11.49 15.79
C ALA A 146 -10.93 11.04 14.35
N LYS A 147 -9.91 11.23 13.49
CA LYS A 147 -9.78 10.46 12.25
C LYS A 147 -9.41 9.01 12.58
N HIS A 148 -10.03 8.05 11.91
CA HIS A 148 -9.81 6.62 12.11
C HIS A 148 -9.04 6.03 10.93
N TYR A 149 -7.97 5.28 11.24
CA TYR A 149 -7.17 4.54 10.28
C TYR A 149 -7.27 3.05 10.59
N VAL A 150 -7.68 2.25 9.60
CA VAL A 150 -7.94 0.82 9.79
C VAL A 150 -6.84 0.02 9.13
N TYR A 151 -6.26 -0.93 9.84
CA TYR A 151 -5.28 -1.88 9.32
C TYR A 151 -5.73 -3.28 9.65
N ALA A 152 -5.56 -4.18 8.69
CA ALA A 152 -5.95 -5.56 8.89
C ALA A 152 -5.29 -6.48 7.86
N HIS A 153 -5.00 -7.72 8.25
CA HIS A 153 -4.48 -8.75 7.36
C HIS A 153 -5.36 -10.02 7.37
N SER A 154 -5.31 -10.80 6.29
CA SER A 154 -6.02 -12.08 6.18
C SER A 154 -7.54 -11.93 6.42
N LEU A 155 -8.14 -12.78 7.26
CA LEU A 155 -9.55 -12.65 7.65
C LEU A 155 -9.89 -11.28 8.26
N GLY A 156 -8.93 -10.65 8.95
CA GLY A 156 -9.07 -9.31 9.50
C GLY A 156 -9.41 -8.30 8.40
N SER A 157 -8.79 -8.41 7.22
CA SER A 157 -9.09 -7.57 6.06
C SER A 157 -10.55 -7.70 5.63
N MET A 158 -11.10 -8.92 5.55
CA MET A 158 -12.51 -9.12 5.22
C MET A 158 -13.45 -8.53 6.30
N THR A 159 -13.08 -8.66 7.58
CA THR A 159 -13.85 -8.05 8.68
C THR A 159 -13.84 -6.51 8.60
N ALA A 160 -12.69 -5.92 8.29
CA ALA A 160 -12.53 -4.48 8.12
C ALA A 160 -13.33 -3.96 6.91
N GLN A 161 -13.30 -4.66 5.77
CA GLN A 161 -14.11 -4.33 4.59
C GLN A 161 -15.60 -4.27 4.93
N TYR A 162 -16.10 -5.28 5.65
CA TYR A 162 -17.49 -5.29 6.11
C TYR A 162 -17.79 -4.15 7.09
N ALA A 163 -16.94 -3.96 8.10
CA ALA A 163 -17.10 -2.93 9.12
C ALA A 163 -17.15 -1.51 8.51
N LEU A 164 -16.25 -1.21 7.58
CA LEU A 164 -16.20 0.06 6.86
C LEU A 164 -17.41 0.27 5.94
N SER A 165 -18.01 -0.80 5.45
CA SER A 165 -19.20 -0.73 4.61
C SER A 165 -20.49 -0.57 5.43
N ASP A 166 -20.45 -0.82 6.73
CA ASP A 166 -21.63 -0.82 7.61
C ASP A 166 -21.83 0.52 8.36
N ILE A 167 -20.92 1.49 8.24
CA ILE A 167 -21.02 2.82 8.86
C ILE A 167 -21.96 3.75 8.09
N ASN A 168 -22.29 4.91 8.67
CA ASN A 168 -23.08 5.97 8.01
C ASN A 168 -22.21 7.08 7.38
N GLU A 169 -22.83 7.97 6.61
CA GLU A 169 -22.12 9.06 5.89
C GLU A 169 -21.38 10.03 6.83
N LYS A 170 -21.96 10.33 8.01
CA LYS A 170 -21.31 11.19 9.01
C LYS A 170 -20.05 10.52 9.56
N GLU A 171 -20.10 9.22 9.81
CA GLU A 171 -18.97 8.41 10.25
C GLU A 171 -17.90 8.29 9.17
N ALA A 172 -18.29 8.10 7.90
CA ALA A 172 -17.39 7.97 6.75
C ALA A 172 -16.46 9.18 6.55
N SER A 173 -16.92 10.38 6.92
CA SER A 173 -16.09 11.60 6.89
C SER A 173 -14.86 11.50 7.80
N ARG A 174 -14.93 10.71 8.87
CA ARG A 174 -13.87 10.51 9.86
C ARG A 174 -12.99 9.30 9.58
N ILE A 175 -13.24 8.54 8.52
CA ILE A 175 -12.28 7.55 8.04
C ILE A 175 -11.14 8.29 7.32
N GLY A 176 -9.91 8.17 7.80
CA GLY A 176 -8.72 8.74 7.18
C GLY A 176 -8.21 7.86 6.04
N GLY A 177 -8.13 6.55 6.30
CA GLY A 177 -7.74 5.52 5.34
C GLY A 177 -7.88 4.11 5.92
N ALA A 178 -7.95 3.11 5.05
CA ALA A 178 -7.95 1.70 5.42
C ALA A 178 -6.97 0.92 4.54
N TYR A 179 -6.07 0.17 5.18
CA TYR A 179 -4.94 -0.52 4.57
C TYR A 179 -5.05 -2.00 4.88
N LEU A 180 -5.55 -2.76 3.92
CA LEU A 180 -6.06 -4.12 4.11
C LEU A 180 -5.21 -5.07 3.27
N TYR A 181 -4.65 -6.10 3.88
CA TYR A 181 -3.64 -6.96 3.26
C TYR A 181 -4.14 -8.40 3.14
N GLU A 182 -3.96 -9.01 1.96
CA GLU A 182 -4.05 -10.46 1.75
C GLU A 182 -5.35 -11.10 2.29
N GLY A 183 -6.48 -10.39 2.16
CA GLY A 183 -7.77 -10.84 2.66
C GLY A 183 -8.76 -11.17 1.54
N PRO A 184 -9.79 -11.99 1.81
CA PRO A 184 -10.91 -12.19 0.87
C PRO A 184 -11.69 -10.91 0.57
N ASN A 185 -12.25 -10.82 -0.62
CA ASN A 185 -13.13 -9.70 -1.01
C ASN A 185 -14.54 -9.85 -0.42
N ALA A 186 -14.93 -8.97 0.49
CA ALA A 186 -16.24 -9.00 1.16
C ALA A 186 -17.41 -8.50 0.29
N TYR A 187 -17.16 -7.94 -0.90
CA TYR A 187 -18.15 -7.16 -1.65
C TYR A 187 -19.46 -7.91 -1.96
N SER A 188 -19.39 -9.21 -2.25
CA SER A 188 -20.58 -10.03 -2.54
C SER A 188 -21.49 -10.22 -1.32
N LEU A 189 -20.96 -10.08 -0.11
CA LEU A 189 -21.69 -10.23 1.15
C LEU A 189 -22.50 -8.98 1.51
N LEU A 190 -22.11 -7.82 0.97
CA LEU A 190 -22.66 -6.51 1.33
C LEU A 190 -24.09 -6.32 0.84
N THR A 191 -24.94 -5.67 1.64
CA THR A 191 -26.26 -5.14 1.21
C THR A 191 -26.10 -4.02 0.17
N PRO A 192 -27.15 -3.65 -0.58
CA PRO A 192 -27.06 -2.51 -1.52
C PRO A 192 -26.62 -1.21 -0.84
N GLU A 193 -27.08 -0.94 0.37
CA GLU A 193 -26.70 0.23 1.17
C GLU A 193 -25.23 0.17 1.57
N GLN A 194 -24.76 -1.00 2.00
CA GLN A 194 -23.36 -1.22 2.35
C GLN A 194 -22.45 -1.08 1.13
N LYS A 195 -22.88 -1.53 -0.06
CA LYS A 195 -22.14 -1.31 -1.32
C LYS A 195 -22.04 0.17 -1.67
N LYS A 196 -23.11 0.95 -1.47
CA LYS A 196 -23.07 2.41 -1.64
C LYS A 196 -22.07 3.06 -0.69
N MET A 197 -22.00 2.61 0.57
CA MET A 197 -21.01 3.09 1.52
C MET A 197 -19.58 2.69 1.13
N ALA A 198 -19.38 1.44 0.69
CA ALA A 198 -18.10 0.97 0.17
C ALA A 198 -17.61 1.82 -1.00
N GLU A 199 -18.51 2.22 -1.90
CA GLU A 199 -18.20 3.10 -3.02
C GLU A 199 -17.91 4.54 -2.56
N ALA A 200 -18.66 5.07 -1.60
CA ALA A 200 -18.38 6.39 -1.00
C ALA A 200 -16.99 6.45 -0.34
N LEU A 201 -16.52 5.32 0.20
CA LEU A 201 -15.19 5.17 0.78
C LEU A 201 -14.14 4.64 -0.21
N ARG A 202 -14.46 4.47 -1.51
CA ARG A 202 -13.56 3.84 -2.49
C ARG A 202 -12.18 4.49 -2.52
N GLY A 203 -12.12 5.82 -2.43
CA GLY A 203 -10.88 6.59 -2.39
C GLY A 203 -10.13 6.59 -1.06
N LYS A 204 -10.54 5.76 -0.09
CA LYS A 204 -9.94 5.65 1.25
C LYS A 204 -9.65 4.20 1.66
N ILE A 205 -10.15 3.20 0.94
CA ILE A 205 -9.95 1.78 1.26
C ILE A 205 -9.02 1.17 0.22
N TYR A 206 -7.93 0.56 0.66
CA TYR A 206 -6.89 -0.03 -0.19
C TYR A 206 -6.72 -1.51 0.18
N ASN A 207 -7.06 -2.39 -0.75
CA ASN A 207 -6.85 -3.83 -0.62
C ASN A 207 -5.59 -4.23 -1.39
N TYR A 208 -4.53 -4.54 -0.64
CA TYR A 208 -3.26 -5.07 -1.14
C TYR A 208 -3.42 -6.58 -1.32
N VAL A 209 -3.33 -7.02 -2.58
CA VAL A 209 -3.64 -8.39 -2.98
C VAL A 209 -2.49 -8.96 -3.79
N ASP A 210 -1.87 -9.99 -3.26
CA ASP A 210 -0.98 -10.85 -4.01
C ASP A 210 -1.78 -11.99 -4.64
N PHE A 211 -1.90 -11.99 -5.98
CA PHE A 211 -2.62 -13.06 -6.68
C PHE A 211 -1.91 -14.44 -6.60
N LYS A 212 -0.71 -14.52 -6.03
CA LYS A 212 -0.06 -15.79 -5.68
C LYS A 212 -0.49 -16.32 -4.31
N ASP A 213 -1.13 -15.49 -3.48
CA ASP A 213 -1.71 -15.91 -2.21
C ASP A 213 -3.10 -16.53 -2.42
N PRO A 214 -3.32 -17.81 -2.05
CA PRO A 214 -4.61 -18.48 -2.21
C PRO A 214 -5.74 -17.95 -1.30
N VAL A 215 -5.46 -17.09 -0.30
CA VAL A 215 -6.50 -16.47 0.55
C VAL A 215 -7.18 -15.26 -0.11
N THR A 216 -6.55 -14.65 -1.13
CA THR A 216 -7.09 -13.48 -1.85
C THR A 216 -8.22 -13.82 -2.84
N ILE A 217 -9.25 -14.52 -2.34
CA ILE A 217 -10.40 -14.94 -3.13
C ILE A 217 -11.38 -13.78 -3.36
N GLY A 218 -12.12 -13.86 -4.48
CA GLY A 218 -13.18 -12.91 -4.80
C GLY A 218 -12.73 -11.65 -5.56
N TYR A 219 -11.45 -11.54 -5.95
CA TYR A 219 -10.95 -10.50 -6.86
C TYR A 219 -10.83 -11.02 -8.32
N GLY A 220 -10.75 -10.13 -9.31
CA GLY A 220 -10.54 -10.48 -10.72
C GLY A 220 -11.17 -9.51 -11.73
N ALA A 221 -10.90 -9.70 -13.02
CA ALA A 221 -11.22 -8.76 -14.11
C ALA A 221 -12.71 -8.38 -14.28
N TYR A 222 -13.63 -9.12 -13.65
CA TYR A 222 -15.07 -8.86 -13.69
C TYR A 222 -15.72 -8.91 -12.30
N LYS A 223 -14.91 -8.83 -11.23
CA LYS A 223 -15.42 -8.85 -9.86
C LYS A 223 -15.31 -7.46 -9.27
N GLU A 224 -16.45 -6.95 -8.81
CA GLU A 224 -16.47 -5.75 -7.98
C GLU A 224 -15.82 -6.04 -6.62
N ASN A 225 -15.10 -5.07 -6.08
CA ASN A 225 -14.43 -5.19 -4.80
C ASN A 225 -14.71 -3.96 -3.93
N VAL A 226 -14.62 -4.15 -2.62
CA VAL A 226 -14.62 -3.03 -1.66
C VAL A 226 -13.35 -2.21 -1.91
N GLY A 227 -13.44 -0.88 -1.98
CA GLY A 227 -12.27 -0.03 -2.11
C GLY A 227 -11.52 -0.11 -3.44
N GLN A 228 -10.26 0.32 -3.43
CA GLN A 228 -9.29 0.16 -4.50
C GLN A 228 -8.53 -1.15 -4.34
N LEU A 229 -8.27 -1.81 -5.47
CA LEU A 229 -7.42 -2.99 -5.56
C LEU A 229 -5.99 -2.55 -5.88
N ILE A 230 -5.04 -2.96 -5.04
CA ILE A 230 -3.60 -2.79 -5.24
C ILE A 230 -3.02 -4.18 -5.50
N ALA A 231 -2.83 -4.52 -6.78
CA ALA A 231 -2.32 -5.83 -7.18
C ALA A 231 -0.80 -5.89 -7.00
N ILE A 232 -0.32 -6.69 -6.05
CA ILE A 232 1.09 -6.70 -5.64
C ILE A 232 1.96 -7.40 -6.69
N ASP A 233 3.04 -6.74 -7.11
CA ASP A 233 4.10 -7.37 -7.89
C ASP A 233 5.04 -8.10 -6.92
N SER A 234 4.66 -9.33 -6.57
CA SER A 234 5.38 -10.15 -5.60
C SER A 234 6.35 -11.14 -6.25
N LYS A 235 7.38 -11.53 -5.50
CA LYS A 235 8.17 -12.74 -5.79
C LYS A 235 7.38 -13.98 -5.38
N ASP A 236 7.57 -15.05 -6.13
CA ASP A 236 7.12 -16.38 -5.73
C ASP A 236 8.02 -16.89 -4.60
N MET A 237 7.42 -17.18 -3.46
CA MET A 237 8.11 -17.66 -2.27
C MET A 237 8.28 -19.18 -2.21
N ASN A 238 7.65 -19.93 -3.13
CA ASN A 238 7.53 -21.39 -3.07
C ASN A 238 7.05 -21.90 -1.69
N ASP A 239 6.29 -21.06 -0.97
CA ASP A 239 5.87 -21.26 0.41
C ASP A 239 4.61 -20.42 0.63
N ILE A 240 3.45 -21.08 0.62
CA ILE A 240 2.13 -20.43 0.77
C ILE A 240 2.05 -19.65 2.10
N GLY A 241 2.64 -20.21 3.16
CA GLY A 241 2.95 -19.57 4.45
C GLY A 241 3.48 -18.16 4.28
N LYS A 242 4.62 -18.08 3.61
CA LYS A 242 5.32 -16.81 3.38
C LYS A 242 4.65 -15.93 2.35
N GLN A 243 3.94 -16.52 1.37
CA GLN A 243 3.27 -15.78 0.30
C GLN A 243 2.06 -14.99 0.81
N HIS A 244 1.27 -15.58 1.70
CA HIS A 244 0.12 -14.91 2.33
C HIS A 244 0.55 -13.88 3.37
N MET A 245 1.63 -14.15 4.09
CA MET A 245 2.31 -13.07 4.79
C MET A 245 2.99 -12.16 3.74
N TRP A 246 3.58 -11.05 4.16
CA TRP A 246 4.28 -10.12 3.25
C TRP A 246 5.59 -10.66 2.64
N GLY A 247 5.83 -11.97 2.59
CA GLY A 247 7.12 -12.56 2.21
C GLY A 247 7.51 -12.29 0.76
N GLY A 248 6.53 -12.28 -0.15
CA GLY A 248 6.75 -11.99 -1.57
C GLY A 248 6.82 -10.49 -1.90
N TYR A 249 6.48 -9.60 -0.96
CA TYR A 249 6.37 -8.17 -1.24
C TYR A 249 7.71 -7.56 -1.64
N GLN A 250 7.66 -6.66 -2.62
CA GLN A 250 8.80 -5.92 -3.10
C GLN A 250 8.55 -4.43 -2.93
N TYR A 251 9.61 -3.66 -2.77
CA TYR A 251 9.53 -2.23 -2.50
C TYR A 251 10.47 -1.45 -3.43
N ASP A 252 10.08 -0.23 -3.77
CA ASP A 252 10.99 0.74 -4.38
C ASP A 252 11.94 1.36 -3.33
N LYS A 253 12.75 2.34 -3.75
CA LYS A 253 13.75 2.98 -2.86
C LYS A 253 13.13 3.96 -1.87
N GLU A 254 11.86 4.26 -2.05
CA GLU A 254 11.06 5.20 -1.25
C GLU A 254 10.11 4.46 -0.30
N GLY A 255 10.19 3.13 -0.27
CA GLY A 255 9.40 2.27 0.60
C GLY A 255 7.95 2.10 0.16
N ASN A 256 7.64 2.36 -1.11
CA ASN A 256 6.34 2.03 -1.69
C ASN A 256 6.34 0.59 -2.21
N VAL A 257 5.21 -0.10 -2.09
CA VAL A 257 5.09 -1.46 -2.60
C VAL A 257 5.07 -1.48 -4.13
N LEU A 258 5.75 -2.45 -4.74
CA LEU A 258 5.66 -2.64 -6.20
C LEU A 258 4.29 -3.23 -6.56
N THR A 259 3.63 -2.63 -7.54
CA THR A 259 2.29 -3.00 -8.00
C THR A 259 2.13 -2.73 -9.51
N ASP A 260 0.96 -2.99 -10.07
CA ASP A 260 0.65 -2.67 -11.47
C ASP A 260 0.41 -1.17 -11.68
N ALA A 261 0.22 -0.76 -12.95
CA ALA A 261 -0.03 0.63 -13.31
C ALA A 261 -1.21 1.26 -12.55
N LYS A 262 -2.27 0.47 -12.32
CA LYS A 262 -3.47 0.94 -11.62
C LYS A 262 -3.20 1.14 -10.14
N GLY A 263 -2.48 0.21 -9.51
CA GLY A 263 -2.04 0.31 -8.13
C GLY A 263 -1.15 1.53 -7.91
N TYR A 264 -0.16 1.77 -8.77
CA TYR A 264 0.69 2.96 -8.66
C TYR A 264 -0.11 4.26 -8.77
N ALA A 265 -1.04 4.34 -9.72
CA ALA A 265 -1.92 5.50 -9.85
C ALA A 265 -2.81 5.71 -8.62
N ALA A 266 -3.36 4.62 -8.06
CA ALA A 266 -4.17 4.62 -6.85
C ALA A 266 -3.38 5.13 -5.62
N LEU A 267 -2.19 4.58 -5.40
CA LEU A 267 -1.31 4.95 -4.29
C LEU A 267 -0.79 6.38 -4.43
N ALA A 268 -0.37 6.79 -5.64
CA ALA A 268 0.06 8.16 -5.89
C ALA A 268 -1.06 9.17 -5.59
N LYS A 269 -2.28 8.87 -6.04
CA LYS A 269 -3.47 9.70 -5.74
C LYS A 269 -3.73 9.76 -4.23
N ASN A 270 -3.64 8.64 -3.52
CA ASN A 270 -3.85 8.61 -2.07
C ASN A 270 -2.79 9.43 -1.32
N ASN A 271 -1.52 9.15 -1.58
CA ASN A 271 -0.40 9.80 -0.91
C ASN A 271 -0.40 11.31 -1.15
N THR A 272 -0.79 11.74 -2.35
CA THR A 272 -0.97 13.16 -2.67
C THR A 272 -2.15 13.74 -1.90
N ARG A 273 -3.31 13.08 -1.91
CA ARG A 273 -4.52 13.52 -1.19
C ARG A 273 -4.26 13.65 0.31
N GLU A 274 -3.66 12.66 0.96
CA GLU A 274 -3.38 12.71 2.40
C GLU A 274 -2.46 13.88 2.77
N LYS A 275 -1.46 14.18 1.94
CA LYS A 275 -0.57 15.33 2.14
C LYS A 275 -1.34 16.65 1.99
N LEU A 276 -2.16 16.79 0.95
CA LEU A 276 -2.96 18.00 0.73
C LEU A 276 -4.01 18.19 1.83
N ASP A 277 -4.67 17.12 2.28
CA ASP A 277 -5.61 17.18 3.42
C ASP A 277 -4.90 17.64 4.70
N GLY A 278 -3.67 17.18 4.92
CA GLY A 278 -2.82 17.61 6.04
C GLY A 278 -2.41 19.09 5.96
N LEU A 279 -2.11 19.58 4.75
CA LEU A 279 -1.79 20.99 4.52
C LEU A 279 -3.00 21.90 4.71
N GLU A 280 -4.19 21.46 4.32
CA GLU A 280 -5.44 22.20 4.57
C GLU A 280 -5.76 22.25 6.07
N ASP A 281 -5.49 21.17 6.81
CA ASP A 281 -5.61 21.18 8.28
C ASP A 281 -4.58 22.12 8.91
N LEU A 282 -3.35 22.16 8.41
CA LEU A 282 -2.29 23.06 8.88
C LEU A 282 -2.62 24.54 8.59
N LYS A 283 -3.15 24.83 7.41
CA LYS A 283 -3.62 26.16 7.02
C LYS A 283 -4.68 26.71 7.99
N LYS A 284 -5.60 25.86 8.46
CA LYS A 284 -6.59 26.23 9.48
C LYS A 284 -5.96 26.52 10.84
N ILE A 285 -4.84 25.87 11.17
CA ILE A 285 -4.07 26.12 12.40
C ILE A 285 -3.40 27.50 12.29
N PHE A 286 -2.68 27.76 11.20
CA PHE A 286 -2.02 29.05 10.95
C PHE A 286 -3.02 30.23 10.95
N ALA A 287 -4.18 30.05 10.32
CA ALA A 287 -5.22 31.07 10.32
C ALA A 287 -5.75 31.40 11.74
N LYS A 288 -5.70 30.46 12.68
CA LYS A 288 -6.13 30.67 14.07
C LYS A 288 -5.06 31.34 14.94
N SER A 289 -3.78 31.13 14.68
CA SER A 289 -2.68 31.72 15.46
C SER A 289 -2.47 33.22 15.16
N GLY A 290 -2.76 33.68 13.93
CA GLY A 290 -2.48 35.06 13.49
C GLY A 290 -3.67 35.85 12.93
N GLY A 291 -4.87 35.28 12.84
CA GLY A 291 -6.06 35.92 12.23
C GLY A 291 -6.07 35.92 10.70
N ASN A 292 -4.90 36.01 10.05
CA ASN A 292 -4.66 35.80 8.63
C ASN A 292 -3.31 35.08 8.42
N LEU A 293 -3.11 34.44 7.26
CA LEU A 293 -1.83 33.81 6.92
C LEU A 293 -0.72 34.85 6.70
N SER A 294 0.43 34.64 7.32
CA SER A 294 1.66 35.40 7.03
C SER A 294 2.20 35.07 5.64
N ASP A 295 3.08 35.91 5.11
CA ASP A 295 3.71 35.62 3.80
C ASP A 295 4.63 34.40 3.87
N SER A 296 5.30 34.17 5.00
CA SER A 296 6.09 32.95 5.24
C SER A 296 5.22 31.69 5.26
N GLU A 297 4.07 31.74 5.92
CA GLU A 297 3.12 30.62 5.96
C GLU A 297 2.57 30.29 4.57
N LYS A 298 2.25 31.31 3.76
CA LYS A 298 1.81 31.12 2.36
C LYS A 298 2.90 30.45 1.53
N ILE A 299 4.14 30.96 1.57
CA ILE A 299 5.27 30.40 0.82
C ILE A 299 5.50 28.94 1.23
N PHE A 300 5.45 28.64 2.53
CA PHE A 300 5.59 27.27 3.02
C PHE A 300 4.48 26.35 2.51
N LEU A 301 3.21 26.77 2.62
CA LEU A 301 2.07 25.97 2.15
C LEU A 301 2.16 25.72 0.65
N ASP A 302 2.42 26.76 -0.15
CA ASP A 302 2.57 26.65 -1.61
C ASP A 302 3.71 25.68 -1.98
N ALA A 303 4.86 25.79 -1.33
CA ALA A 303 6.00 24.90 -1.56
C ALA A 303 5.71 23.46 -1.14
N ALA A 304 5.01 23.25 -0.03
CA ALA A 304 4.63 21.93 0.46
C ALA A 304 3.55 21.27 -0.42
N GLU A 305 2.60 22.05 -0.94
CA GLU A 305 1.62 21.61 -1.94
C GLU A 305 2.33 21.19 -3.24
N ALA A 306 3.25 22.02 -3.74
CA ALA A 306 4.06 21.71 -4.91
C ALA A 306 4.90 20.44 -4.71
N LEU A 307 5.48 20.25 -3.51
CA LEU A 307 6.19 19.03 -3.16
C LEU A 307 5.28 17.81 -3.21
N ALA A 308 4.09 17.88 -2.60
CA ALA A 308 3.12 16.79 -2.57
C ALA A 308 2.70 16.37 -3.98
N LEU A 309 2.37 17.34 -4.84
CA LEU A 309 2.01 17.10 -6.24
C LEU A 309 3.16 16.51 -7.05
N THR A 310 4.38 17.07 -6.91
CA THR A 310 5.56 16.60 -7.64
C THR A 310 5.92 15.17 -7.24
N GLN A 311 5.84 14.82 -5.95
CA GLN A 311 6.04 13.46 -5.48
C GLN A 311 4.99 12.49 -6.03
N GLY A 312 3.73 12.91 -6.10
CA GLY A 312 2.66 12.12 -6.73
C GLY A 312 2.94 11.84 -8.21
N VAL A 313 3.36 12.87 -8.96
CA VAL A 313 3.75 12.73 -10.39
C VAL A 313 4.97 11.83 -10.55
N LYS A 314 6.00 11.98 -9.71
CA LYS A 314 7.16 11.09 -9.75
C LYS A 314 6.73 9.64 -9.55
N MET A 315 5.86 9.37 -8.57
CA MET A 315 5.40 8.00 -8.28
C MET A 315 4.68 7.35 -9.49
N THR A 316 3.84 8.08 -10.21
CA THR A 316 3.16 7.52 -11.40
C THR A 316 4.13 7.28 -12.55
N ILE A 317 5.05 8.21 -12.81
CA ILE A 317 6.03 8.09 -13.90
C ILE A 317 7.09 7.01 -13.58
N GLN A 318 7.42 6.80 -12.30
CA GLN A 318 8.40 5.81 -11.87
C GLN A 318 8.01 4.39 -12.32
N TYR A 319 6.71 4.06 -12.31
CA TYR A 319 6.21 2.79 -12.84
C TYR A 319 6.53 2.63 -14.32
N ASP A 320 6.12 3.59 -15.15
CA ASP A 320 6.34 3.55 -16.60
C ASP A 320 7.84 3.49 -16.93
N MET A 321 8.66 4.22 -16.18
CA MET A 321 10.11 4.18 -16.33
C MET A 321 10.68 2.81 -15.99
N ASN A 322 10.23 2.17 -14.91
CA ASN A 322 10.69 0.84 -14.51
C ASN A 322 10.33 -0.21 -15.59
N GLU A 323 9.11 -0.16 -16.13
CA GLU A 323 8.66 -1.07 -17.19
C GLU A 323 9.43 -0.87 -18.50
N LEU A 324 9.68 0.39 -18.89
CA LEU A 324 10.53 0.68 -20.05
C LEU A 324 11.98 0.22 -19.83
N GLN A 325 12.53 0.40 -18.64
CA GLN A 325 13.87 -0.09 -18.31
C GLN A 325 13.94 -1.62 -18.43
N LYS A 326 12.97 -2.34 -17.88
CA LYS A 326 12.86 -3.81 -17.99
C LYS A 326 12.75 -4.25 -19.44
N THR A 327 11.93 -3.57 -20.23
CA THR A 327 11.74 -3.85 -21.67
C THR A 327 13.03 -3.64 -22.46
N TYR A 328 13.75 -2.55 -22.24
CA TYR A 328 15.00 -2.28 -22.95
C TYR A 328 16.14 -3.20 -22.54
N LYS A 329 16.23 -3.59 -21.26
CA LYS A 329 17.19 -4.61 -20.80
C LYS A 329 16.91 -5.96 -21.47
N LYS A 330 15.66 -6.41 -21.46
CA LYS A 330 15.26 -7.65 -22.15
C LYS A 330 15.54 -7.59 -23.65
N ALA A 331 15.33 -6.44 -24.29
CA ALA A 331 15.64 -6.28 -25.71
C ALA A 331 17.15 -6.30 -26.02
N ILE A 332 17.99 -5.89 -25.05
CA ILE A 332 19.45 -6.04 -25.13
C ILE A 332 19.84 -7.51 -25.03
N ASP A 333 19.28 -8.24 -24.06
CA ASP A 333 19.56 -9.66 -23.85
C ASP A 333 19.10 -10.50 -25.05
N ASN A 334 17.88 -10.25 -25.54
CA ASN A 334 17.33 -10.89 -26.74
C ASN A 334 18.20 -10.65 -27.99
N ALA A 335 18.90 -9.52 -28.08
CA ALA A 335 19.79 -9.24 -29.21
C ALA A 335 21.09 -10.07 -29.14
N ASP A 336 21.60 -10.34 -27.94
CA ASP A 336 22.72 -11.28 -27.75
C ASP A 336 22.27 -12.72 -28.02
N ASP A 337 21.08 -13.10 -27.53
CA ASP A 337 20.49 -14.42 -27.77
C ASP A 337 20.28 -14.70 -29.25
N LEU A 338 19.63 -13.77 -29.96
CA LEU A 338 19.36 -13.91 -31.39
C LEU A 338 20.65 -14.04 -32.20
N TRP A 339 21.71 -13.29 -31.86
CA TRP A 339 22.99 -13.42 -32.56
C TRP A 339 23.65 -14.77 -32.29
N ARG A 340 23.65 -15.24 -31.04
CA ARG A 340 24.16 -16.57 -30.69
C ARG A 340 23.42 -17.67 -31.44
N ASP A 341 22.09 -17.58 -31.49
CA ASP A 341 21.25 -18.58 -32.16
C ASP A 341 21.45 -18.51 -33.69
N THR A 342 21.59 -17.31 -34.26
CA THR A 342 21.95 -17.13 -35.68
C THR A 342 23.27 -17.81 -36.03
N LEU A 343 24.31 -17.66 -35.19
CA LEU A 343 25.60 -18.33 -35.38
C LEU A 343 25.48 -19.85 -35.24
N LYS A 344 24.65 -20.32 -34.30
CA LYS A 344 24.39 -21.76 -34.11
C LYS A 344 23.72 -22.35 -35.34
N ASP A 345 22.67 -21.71 -35.86
CA ASP A 345 21.94 -22.18 -37.05
C ASP A 345 22.84 -22.19 -38.28
N ALA A 346 23.68 -21.16 -38.47
CA ALA A 346 24.65 -21.12 -39.56
C ALA A 346 25.66 -22.28 -39.49
N ARG A 347 26.10 -22.67 -38.29
CA ARG A 347 26.98 -23.83 -38.07
C ARG A 347 26.28 -25.16 -38.31
N THR A 348 25.00 -25.25 -37.95
CA THR A 348 24.18 -26.46 -38.16
C THR A 348 23.82 -26.67 -39.63
N ILE A 349 23.54 -25.61 -40.38
CA ILE A 349 23.14 -25.68 -41.80
C ILE A 349 24.36 -25.72 -42.72
N GLY A 350 25.34 -24.83 -42.48
CA GLY A 350 26.54 -24.68 -43.31
C GLY A 350 27.67 -25.61 -42.90
N THR A 351 27.42 -26.90 -42.69
CA THR A 351 28.41 -27.84 -42.15
C THR A 351 29.67 -27.97 -43.01
N SER A 352 29.54 -27.78 -44.33
CA SER A 352 30.65 -27.80 -45.30
C SER A 352 31.41 -26.48 -45.43
N LEU A 353 30.92 -25.40 -44.81
CA LEU A 353 31.50 -24.06 -44.90
C LEU A 353 32.43 -23.78 -43.71
N SER A 354 33.50 -23.03 -43.96
CA SER A 354 34.31 -22.41 -42.92
C SER A 354 33.54 -21.34 -42.16
N GLU A 355 34.02 -20.92 -40.99
CA GLU A 355 33.35 -19.87 -40.21
C GLU A 355 33.26 -18.54 -40.96
N SER A 356 34.28 -18.19 -41.77
CA SER A 356 34.24 -16.99 -42.60
C SER A 356 33.16 -17.07 -43.67
N GLU A 357 33.07 -18.20 -44.39
CA GLU A 357 32.05 -18.39 -45.44
C GLU A 357 30.63 -18.37 -44.87
N ARG A 358 30.43 -18.89 -43.64
CA ARG A 358 29.15 -18.78 -42.92
C ARG A 358 28.81 -17.32 -42.60
N LEU A 359 29.77 -16.55 -42.09
CA LEU A 359 29.58 -15.14 -41.79
C LEU A 359 29.31 -14.31 -43.05
N ASP A 360 29.99 -14.62 -44.17
CA ASP A 360 29.78 -13.96 -45.46
C ASP A 360 28.40 -14.29 -46.05
N ALA A 361 27.94 -15.55 -45.92
CA ALA A 361 26.60 -15.96 -46.33
C ALA A 361 25.51 -15.26 -45.49
N LEU A 362 25.69 -15.23 -44.16
CA LEU A 362 24.79 -14.48 -43.26
C LEU A 362 24.77 -12.99 -43.61
N ALA A 363 25.94 -12.39 -43.84
CA ALA A 363 26.06 -10.98 -44.21
C ALA A 363 25.39 -10.67 -45.56
N SER A 364 25.52 -11.58 -46.54
CA SER A 364 24.83 -11.48 -47.83
C SER A 364 23.31 -11.52 -47.69
N GLY A 365 22.80 -12.23 -46.68
CA GLY A 365 21.38 -12.21 -46.28
C GLY A 365 20.99 -11.04 -45.36
N GLY A 366 21.91 -10.13 -45.03
CA GLY A 366 21.68 -8.99 -44.12
C GLY A 366 21.74 -9.32 -42.61
N ALA A 367 22.03 -10.57 -42.25
CA ALA A 367 22.16 -11.06 -40.88
C ALA A 367 23.59 -10.84 -40.36
N THR A 368 23.92 -9.59 -40.03
CA THR A 368 25.24 -9.23 -39.50
C THR A 368 25.18 -9.05 -37.98
N GLU A 369 26.31 -9.22 -37.31
CA GLU A 369 26.43 -8.87 -35.89
C GLU A 369 26.04 -7.40 -35.63
N ALA A 370 26.38 -6.51 -36.57
CA ALA A 370 26.03 -5.11 -36.49
C ALA A 370 24.50 -4.88 -36.52
N SER A 371 23.78 -5.56 -37.43
CA SER A 371 22.32 -5.41 -37.59
C SER A 371 21.53 -6.11 -36.49
N ILE A 372 21.98 -7.28 -36.03
CA ILE A 372 21.26 -8.10 -35.06
C ILE A 372 21.58 -7.69 -33.61
N ARG A 373 22.86 -7.43 -33.31
CA ARG A 373 23.35 -7.28 -31.93
C ARG A 373 23.78 -5.86 -31.61
N THR A 374 24.79 -5.35 -32.31
CA THR A 374 25.50 -4.13 -31.89
C THR A 374 24.64 -2.87 -32.03
N LYS A 375 24.00 -2.64 -33.19
CA LYS A 375 23.16 -1.44 -33.41
C LYS A 375 21.91 -1.44 -32.53
N PRO A 376 21.15 -2.56 -32.38
CA PRO A 376 20.02 -2.61 -31.46
C PRO A 376 20.44 -2.35 -30.00
N LYS A 377 21.53 -2.97 -29.52
CA LYS A 377 22.03 -2.75 -28.16
C LYS A 377 22.38 -1.29 -27.90
N ALA A 378 23.14 -0.66 -28.81
CA ALA A 378 23.48 0.76 -28.69
C ALA A 378 22.23 1.67 -28.65
N LYS A 379 21.20 1.36 -29.46
CA LYS A 379 19.93 2.09 -29.47
C LYS A 379 19.21 1.97 -28.11
N TYR A 380 19.11 0.76 -27.55
CA TYR A 380 18.44 0.54 -26.27
C TYR A 380 19.22 1.12 -25.09
N GLN A 381 20.56 1.03 -25.10
CA GLN A 381 21.42 1.68 -24.12
C GLN A 381 21.22 3.20 -24.10
N LYS A 382 21.17 3.85 -25.27
CA LYS A 382 20.89 5.29 -25.36
C LYS A 382 19.52 5.65 -24.77
N LYS A 383 18.50 4.80 -24.97
CA LYS A 383 17.17 5.01 -24.36
C LYS A 383 17.19 4.83 -22.84
N LEU A 384 17.93 3.84 -22.34
CA LEU A 384 18.14 3.65 -20.89
C LEU A 384 18.81 4.88 -20.27
N THR A 385 19.88 5.41 -20.88
CA THR A 385 20.53 6.64 -20.40
C THR A 385 19.56 7.82 -20.32
N LYS A 386 18.68 7.99 -21.32
CA LYS A 386 17.64 9.04 -21.29
C LYS A 386 16.65 8.85 -20.14
N LEU A 387 16.17 7.63 -19.91
CA LEU A 387 15.25 7.35 -18.80
C LEU A 387 15.90 7.68 -17.45
N THR A 388 17.16 7.30 -17.25
CA THR A 388 17.89 7.62 -16.02
C THR A 388 18.10 9.13 -15.84
N ALA A 389 18.30 9.88 -16.93
CA ALA A 389 18.39 11.35 -16.85
C ALA A 389 17.07 11.98 -16.37
N ILE A 390 15.93 11.54 -16.92
CA ILE A 390 14.61 12.06 -16.50
C ILE A 390 14.34 11.71 -15.02
N GLN A 391 14.70 10.50 -14.56
CA GLN A 391 14.59 10.14 -13.13
C GLN A 391 15.37 11.13 -12.25
N LYS A 392 16.60 11.44 -12.65
CA LYS A 392 17.48 12.38 -11.94
C LYS A 392 16.90 13.80 -11.91
N GLU A 393 16.30 14.26 -13.01
CA GLU A 393 15.66 15.58 -13.08
C GLU A 393 14.51 15.72 -12.07
N TYR A 394 13.67 14.68 -11.91
CA TYR A 394 12.62 14.67 -10.88
C TYR A 394 13.19 14.65 -9.46
N ASP A 395 14.25 13.86 -9.22
CA ASP A 395 14.91 13.81 -7.92
C ASP A 395 15.53 15.17 -7.55
N GLU A 396 16.18 15.83 -8.50
CA GLU A 396 16.75 17.17 -8.34
C GLU A 396 15.64 18.20 -8.06
N LEU A 397 14.54 18.17 -8.81
CA LEU A 397 13.40 19.06 -8.57
C LEU A 397 12.82 18.89 -7.16
N ILE A 398 12.59 17.65 -6.73
CA ILE A 398 12.08 17.34 -5.38
C ILE A 398 13.06 17.83 -4.31
N ASN A 399 14.35 17.61 -4.49
CA ASN A 399 15.38 18.05 -3.54
C ASN A 399 15.48 19.58 -3.46
N ASN A 400 15.36 20.27 -4.58
CA ASN A 400 15.34 21.73 -4.61
C ASN A 400 14.12 22.29 -3.86
N ILE A 401 12.93 21.72 -4.06
CA ILE A 401 11.73 22.13 -3.32
C ILE A 401 11.91 21.86 -1.81
N LYS A 402 12.42 20.68 -1.43
CA LYS A 402 12.71 20.37 -0.02
C LYS A 402 13.71 21.35 0.60
N HIS A 403 14.74 21.73 -0.15
CA HIS A 403 15.74 22.69 0.31
C HIS A 403 15.12 24.07 0.55
N ALA A 404 14.30 24.55 -0.39
CA ALA A 404 13.58 25.82 -0.23
C ALA A 404 12.64 25.82 0.99
N ILE A 405 11.93 24.71 1.24
CA ILE A 405 11.11 24.55 2.46
C ILE A 405 11.99 24.60 3.71
N ALA A 406 13.12 23.88 3.73
CA ALA A 406 14.02 23.86 4.87
C ALA A 406 14.62 25.25 5.17
N GLU A 407 15.01 25.99 4.14
CA GLU A 407 15.51 27.36 4.26
C GLU A 407 14.42 28.29 4.83
N GLN A 408 13.18 28.17 4.37
CA GLN A 408 12.04 28.93 4.90
C GLN A 408 11.84 28.67 6.40
N LEU A 409 11.91 27.41 6.83
CA LEU A 409 11.79 27.03 8.24
C LEU A 409 12.98 27.48 9.09
N GLN A 410 14.17 27.54 8.52
CA GLN A 410 15.37 28.01 9.23
C GLN A 410 15.32 29.52 9.47
N ASN A 411 14.82 30.27 8.49
CA ASN A 411 14.73 31.73 8.56
C ASN A 411 13.54 32.21 9.41
N ASP A 412 12.52 31.37 9.59
CA ASP A 412 11.31 31.69 10.36
C ASP A 412 11.12 30.70 11.52
N GLN A 413 11.74 31.03 12.67
CA GLN A 413 11.67 30.21 13.88
C GLN A 413 10.25 30.10 14.46
N GLU A 414 9.40 31.10 14.23
CA GLU A 414 8.01 31.08 14.67
C GLU A 414 7.22 30.06 13.86
N LEU A 415 7.35 30.09 12.53
CA LEU A 415 6.77 29.08 11.64
C LEU A 415 7.25 27.66 11.99
N ALA A 416 8.55 27.48 12.24
CA ALA A 416 9.10 26.19 12.66
C ALA A 416 8.49 25.68 13.97
N GLN A 417 8.27 26.57 14.96
CA GLN A 417 7.61 26.22 16.21
C GLN A 417 6.13 25.87 16.01
N GLN A 418 5.41 26.65 15.21
CA GLN A 418 4.01 26.39 14.90
C GLN A 418 3.84 25.00 14.26
N ILE A 419 4.68 24.66 13.28
CA ILE A 419 4.69 23.34 12.63
C ILE A 419 5.07 22.23 13.61
N GLY A 420 6.07 22.45 14.47
CA GLY A 420 6.45 21.47 15.50
C GLY A 420 5.37 21.23 16.56
N SER A 421 4.48 22.19 16.76
CA SER A 421 3.37 22.12 17.72
C SER A 421 2.05 21.60 17.13
N ALA A 422 1.93 21.62 15.79
CA ALA A 422 0.77 21.17 15.03
C ALA A 422 0.79 19.65 14.84
#